data_AF-A0A2N2G4R7-F1
#
_entry.id   AF-A0A2N2G4R7-F1
#
_cell.length_a   1.000
_cell.length_b   1.000
_cell.length_c   1.000
_cell.angle_alpha   90.00
_cell.angle_beta   90.00
_cell.angle_gamma   90.00
#
_symmetry.space_group_name_H-M   'P 1'
#
loop_
_entity.id
_entity.type
_entity.pdbx_description
1 polymer ?
#
loop_
_entity_poly.entity_id
_entity_poly.type
_entity_poly.pdbx_seq_one_letter_code
_entity_poly.pdbx_strand_id
1 'polypeptide(L)'
;MPSLFPHSGSQTPFGRAALLALLSSTLLFFASPGNLALPQLAWLALVPLFWSLDNQPPRRAALLGLICGLAYYLPLLYWIVIVLATYGQVSLPIAVLALVFLALYMSCYLALFAFLCAKTGPRLPLLVFAPACWVALDLIRSRLFTGFPWMDLAYTQYHLPQLIQVADLAGHHGLTFLLVLANALIFTLAASLVRGKRTSPVAITLAASALLLLASGYSLWRMQTLPATLAQAEQMEVAVAQGNIPQDQKWQPAFQRETIDTYLRLSQEFFTTRQPQLIVWPETALPFYPYEHPLFLRLHSELTRPHQTYLLTGAPHREKTS
;
A
#
# COMPACT_ATOMS: atom_id res chain seq x y z
N MET A 1 8.76 30.18 19.37
CA MET A 1 7.70 29.99 18.35
C MET A 1 6.49 29.39 19.02
N PRO A 2 5.25 29.84 18.72
CA PRO A 2 4.05 29.22 19.27
C PRO A 2 3.88 27.81 18.70
N SER A 3 3.40 26.86 19.53
CA SER A 3 3.09 25.49 19.11
C SER A 3 2.13 25.51 17.93
N LEU A 4 2.29 24.60 16.96
CA LEU A 4 1.28 24.37 15.92
C LEU A 4 -0.06 23.91 16.55
N PHE A 5 0.02 23.30 17.73
CA PHE A 5 -1.08 22.92 18.61
C PHE A 5 -0.98 23.68 19.94
N PRO A 6 -1.31 24.99 19.98
CA PRO A 6 -1.23 25.79 21.22
C PRO A 6 -2.21 25.30 22.29
N HIS A 7 -1.71 24.77 23.41
CA HIS A 7 -2.53 24.34 24.54
C HIS A 7 -3.26 25.49 25.29
N SER A 8 -3.20 26.73 24.76
CA SER A 8 -3.76 27.95 25.36
C SER A 8 -5.04 28.45 24.68
N GLY A 9 -5.59 27.70 23.71
CA GLY A 9 -6.89 27.98 23.08
C GLY A 9 -8.00 27.09 23.66
N SER A 10 -9.27 27.48 23.48
CA SER A 10 -10.39 26.58 23.77
C SER A 10 -10.24 25.29 22.96
N GLN A 11 -10.26 24.15 23.64
CA GLN A 11 -10.13 22.86 22.99
C GLN A 11 -11.30 22.66 22.03
N THR A 12 -11.03 22.13 20.84
CA THR A 12 -12.11 21.70 19.95
C THR A 12 -12.95 20.65 20.69
N PRO A 13 -14.29 20.79 20.73
CA PRO A 13 -15.14 19.80 21.36
C PRO A 13 -14.88 18.42 20.75
N PHE A 14 -14.75 17.39 21.59
CA PHE A 14 -14.35 16.06 21.14
C PHE A 14 -15.21 15.53 19.99
N GLY A 15 -16.53 15.76 20.02
CA GLY A 15 -17.43 15.36 18.93
C GLY A 15 -17.06 16.00 17.58
N ARG A 16 -16.69 17.29 17.56
CA ARG A 16 -16.24 17.96 16.32
C ARG A 16 -14.89 17.41 15.85
N ALA A 17 -13.96 17.18 16.77
CA ALA A 17 -12.68 16.58 16.45
C ALA A 17 -12.84 15.14 15.90
N ALA A 18 -13.73 14.35 16.48
CA ALA A 18 -14.05 13.00 16.00
C ALA A 18 -14.65 13.03 14.59
N LEU A 19 -15.54 13.98 14.28
CA LEU A 19 -16.07 14.15 12.92
C LEU A 19 -14.97 14.48 11.90
N LEU A 20 -13.98 15.31 12.27
CA LEU A 20 -12.83 15.60 11.42
C LEU A 20 -11.92 14.37 11.22
N ALA A 21 -11.71 13.58 12.27
CA ALA A 21 -10.98 12.32 12.19
C ALA A 21 -11.71 11.30 11.28
N LEU A 22 -13.03 11.21 11.38
CA LEU A 22 -13.85 10.38 10.49
C LEU A 22 -13.83 10.90 9.05
N LEU A 23 -13.87 12.21 8.84
CA LEU A 23 -13.71 12.80 7.50
C LEU A 23 -12.36 12.42 6.88
N SER A 24 -11.27 12.46 7.66
CA SER A 24 -9.95 12.00 7.22
C SER A 24 -9.97 10.53 6.80
N SER A 25 -10.57 9.66 7.62
CA SER A 25 -10.78 8.25 7.31
C SER A 25 -11.56 8.06 6.00
N THR A 26 -12.64 8.80 5.78
CA THR A 26 -13.45 8.72 4.56
C THR A 26 -12.65 9.13 3.32
N LEU A 27 -11.85 10.20 3.41
CA LEU A 27 -10.99 10.64 2.31
C LEU A 27 -9.91 9.60 2.00
N LEU A 28 -9.28 9.01 3.03
CA LEU A 28 -8.31 7.92 2.86
C LEU A 28 -8.96 6.68 2.24
N PHE A 29 -10.17 6.32 2.67
CA PHE A 29 -10.92 5.19 2.15
C PHE A 29 -11.18 5.33 0.64
N PHE A 30 -11.70 6.47 0.20
CA PHE A 30 -11.98 6.71 -1.22
C PHE A 30 -10.72 6.94 -2.07
N ALA A 31 -9.61 7.35 -1.45
CA ALA A 31 -8.31 7.41 -2.13
C ALA A 31 -7.69 6.01 -2.32
N SER A 32 -8.06 5.03 -1.50
CA SER A 32 -7.42 3.70 -1.50
C SER A 32 -7.87 2.84 -2.69
N PRO A 33 -6.99 1.95 -3.20
CA PRO A 33 -7.35 0.99 -4.25
C PRO A 33 -8.53 0.09 -3.84
N GLY A 34 -9.33 -0.34 -4.81
CA GLY A 34 -10.51 -1.20 -4.58
C GLY A 34 -11.81 -0.49 -4.23
N ASN A 35 -11.79 0.85 -4.10
CA ASN A 35 -12.97 1.69 -3.90
C ASN A 35 -13.19 2.61 -5.11
N LEU A 36 -13.53 3.89 -4.89
CA LEU A 36 -13.60 4.90 -5.96
C LEU A 36 -12.23 5.24 -6.57
N ALA A 37 -11.13 4.86 -5.90
CA ALA A 37 -9.75 5.06 -6.36
C ALA A 37 -9.49 6.51 -6.83
N LEU A 38 -9.82 7.49 -5.99
CA LEU A 38 -9.63 8.92 -6.25
C LEU A 38 -8.29 9.40 -5.63
N PRO A 39 -7.15 9.25 -6.33
CA PRO A 39 -5.80 9.51 -5.79
C PRO A 39 -5.62 10.95 -5.30
N GLN A 40 -6.35 11.91 -5.86
CA GLN A 40 -6.31 13.33 -5.48
C GLN A 40 -6.73 13.53 -4.02
N LEU A 41 -7.63 12.69 -3.50
CA LEU A 41 -8.10 12.81 -2.12
C LEU A 41 -6.98 12.53 -1.12
N ALA A 42 -6.01 11.66 -1.42
CA ALA A 42 -4.88 11.36 -0.52
C ALA A 42 -4.03 12.60 -0.19
N TRP A 43 -3.93 13.56 -1.12
CA TRP A 43 -3.21 14.82 -0.94
C TRP A 43 -3.88 15.78 0.06
N LEU A 44 -5.14 15.52 0.41
CA LEU A 44 -5.94 16.30 1.36
C LEU A 44 -6.45 15.47 2.55
N ALA A 45 -6.29 14.15 2.50
CA ALA A 45 -6.95 13.22 3.40
C ALA A 45 -6.52 13.38 4.86
N LEU A 46 -5.28 13.79 5.14
CA LEU A 46 -4.79 14.00 6.50
C LEU A 46 -5.01 15.44 7.01
N VAL A 47 -5.44 16.38 6.15
CA VAL A 47 -5.74 17.76 6.57
C VAL A 47 -6.83 17.81 7.65
N PRO A 48 -7.98 17.11 7.52
CA PRO A 48 -8.97 17.04 8.58
C PRO A 48 -8.43 16.39 9.86
N LEU A 49 -7.58 15.35 9.74
CA LEU A 49 -6.94 14.74 10.90
C LEU A 49 -6.09 15.78 11.63
N PHE A 50 -5.22 16.53 10.96
CA PHE A 50 -4.42 17.58 11.61
C PHE A 50 -5.28 18.64 12.31
N TRP A 51 -6.42 19.04 11.72
CA TRP A 51 -7.39 19.90 12.39
C TRP A 51 -8.05 19.25 13.61
N SER A 52 -8.30 17.93 13.57
CA SER A 52 -8.84 17.20 14.72
C SER A 52 -7.88 17.17 15.91
N LEU A 53 -6.56 17.13 15.64
CA LEU A 53 -5.52 17.12 16.66
C LEU A 53 -5.29 18.53 17.25
N ASP A 54 -5.90 19.55 16.66
CA ASP A 54 -5.64 20.93 17.03
C ASP A 54 -6.05 21.24 18.47
N ASN A 55 -5.08 21.71 19.25
CA ASN A 55 -5.20 21.98 20.69
C ASN A 55 -5.68 20.79 21.54
N GLN A 56 -5.53 19.56 21.05
CA GLN A 56 -5.87 18.37 21.82
C GLN A 56 -4.69 17.91 22.69
N PRO A 57 -4.95 17.46 23.94
CA PRO A 57 -3.92 16.80 24.71
C PRO A 57 -3.51 15.49 24.02
N PRO A 58 -2.24 15.05 24.13
CA PRO A 58 -1.72 13.89 23.40
C PRO A 58 -2.57 12.61 23.53
N ARG A 59 -3.15 12.36 24.71
CA ARG A 59 -4.04 11.20 24.93
C ARG A 59 -5.33 11.25 24.09
N ARG A 60 -5.92 12.43 23.93
CA ARG A 60 -7.10 12.62 23.06
C ARG A 60 -6.71 12.54 21.60
N ALA A 61 -5.56 13.11 21.22
CA ALA A 61 -5.01 12.94 19.88
C ALA A 61 -4.81 11.47 19.51
N ALA A 62 -4.29 10.65 20.45
CA ALA A 62 -4.18 9.21 20.26
C ALA A 62 -5.53 8.54 20.00
N LEU A 63 -6.56 8.88 20.78
CA LEU A 63 -7.92 8.36 20.60
C LEU A 63 -8.53 8.77 19.25
N LEU A 64 -8.31 10.01 18.81
CA LEU A 64 -8.75 10.48 17.49
C LEU A 64 -8.05 9.74 16.35
N GLY A 65 -6.74 9.51 16.47
CA GLY A 65 -5.98 8.67 15.53
C GLY A 65 -6.48 7.23 15.52
N LEU A 66 -6.84 6.67 16.68
CA LEU A 66 -7.42 5.33 16.79
C LEU A 66 -8.79 5.25 16.09
N ILE A 67 -9.67 6.25 16.30
CA ILE A 67 -10.99 6.34 15.63
C ILE A 67 -10.81 6.45 14.11
N CYS A 68 -9.91 7.34 13.67
CA CYS A 68 -9.57 7.49 12.25
C CYS A 68 -9.07 6.17 11.65
N GLY A 69 -8.16 5.49 12.35
CA GLY A 69 -7.61 4.21 11.92
C GLY A 69 -8.67 3.12 11.83
N LEU A 70 -9.53 2.97 12.84
CA LEU A 70 -10.53 1.91 12.86
C LEU A 70 -11.55 2.11 11.74
N ALA A 71 -12.02 3.34 11.55
CA ALA A 71 -12.94 3.68 10.47
C ALA A 71 -12.31 3.50 9.08
N TYR A 72 -10.98 3.59 8.97
CA TYR A 72 -10.25 3.43 7.72
C TYR A 72 -9.96 1.95 7.41
N TYR A 73 -9.39 1.22 8.37
CA TYR A 73 -8.89 -0.13 8.16
C TYR A 73 -9.99 -1.21 8.19
N LEU A 74 -11.03 -1.08 9.01
CA LEU A 74 -12.11 -2.08 9.07
C LEU A 74 -12.76 -2.35 7.71
N PRO A 75 -13.26 -1.33 6.98
CA PRO A 75 -13.91 -1.57 5.69
C PRO A 75 -12.92 -1.99 4.60
N LEU A 76 -11.63 -1.66 4.70
CA LEU A 76 -10.61 -2.04 3.70
C LEU A 76 -10.09 -3.46 3.88
N LEU A 77 -10.11 -3.98 5.11
CA LEU A 77 -9.61 -5.31 5.45
C LEU A 77 -10.75 -6.35 5.52
N TYR A 78 -11.96 -6.02 5.06
CA TYR A 78 -13.13 -6.91 5.09
C TYR A 78 -12.85 -8.30 4.50
N TRP A 79 -12.00 -8.37 3.47
CA TRP A 79 -11.62 -9.59 2.77
C TRP A 79 -10.91 -10.62 3.68
N ILE A 80 -10.34 -10.21 4.81
CA ILE A 80 -9.76 -11.11 5.81
C ILE A 80 -10.82 -12.08 6.36
N VAL A 81 -12.06 -11.61 6.53
CA VAL A 81 -13.18 -12.46 6.98
C VAL A 81 -13.45 -13.54 5.95
N ILE A 82 -13.43 -13.21 4.65
CA ILE A 82 -13.64 -14.16 3.56
C ILE A 82 -12.52 -15.21 3.57
N VAL A 83 -11.27 -14.78 3.70
CA VAL A 83 -10.11 -15.70 3.73
C VAL A 83 -10.22 -16.69 4.89
N LEU A 84 -10.48 -16.20 6.10
CA LEU A 84 -10.55 -17.03 7.30
C LEU A 84 -11.79 -17.95 7.32
N ALA A 85 -12.95 -17.43 6.94
CA ALA A 85 -14.19 -18.20 7.00
C ALA A 85 -14.29 -19.23 5.88
N THR A 86 -14.00 -18.82 4.64
CA THR A 86 -14.17 -19.69 3.46
C THR A 86 -13.02 -20.67 3.29
N TYR A 87 -11.77 -20.20 3.35
CA TYR A 87 -10.60 -21.04 3.08
C TYR A 87 -9.94 -21.57 4.36
N GLY A 88 -10.02 -20.83 5.46
CA GLY A 88 -9.55 -21.26 6.77
C GLY A 88 -10.53 -22.13 7.55
N GLN A 89 -11.80 -22.24 7.10
CA GLN A 89 -12.87 -22.98 7.79
C GLN A 89 -13.06 -22.53 9.26
N VAL A 90 -12.75 -21.25 9.54
CA VAL A 90 -12.92 -20.63 10.85
C VAL A 90 -14.36 -20.11 10.99
N SER A 91 -14.96 -20.23 12.16
CA SER A 91 -16.31 -19.71 12.38
C SER A 91 -16.39 -18.19 12.14
N LEU A 92 -17.50 -17.73 11.56
CA LEU A 92 -17.69 -16.32 11.21
C LEU A 92 -17.44 -15.35 12.40
N PRO A 93 -17.91 -15.62 13.63
CA PRO A 93 -17.63 -14.73 14.76
C PRO A 93 -16.14 -14.59 15.07
N ILE A 94 -15.37 -15.69 14.96
CA ILE A 94 -13.92 -15.67 15.20
C ILE A 94 -13.21 -14.93 14.07
N ALA A 95 -13.63 -15.12 12.82
CA ALA A 95 -13.07 -14.41 11.67
C ALA A 95 -13.29 -12.88 11.77
N VAL A 96 -14.49 -12.45 12.17
CA VAL A 96 -14.80 -11.03 12.42
C VAL A 96 -13.97 -10.49 13.58
N LEU A 97 -13.82 -11.25 14.67
CA LEU A 97 -12.99 -10.86 15.80
C LEU A 97 -11.51 -10.69 15.39
N ALA A 98 -10.99 -11.58 14.55
CA ALA A 98 -9.64 -11.47 13.99
C ALA A 98 -9.47 -10.19 13.14
N LEU A 99 -10.46 -9.84 12.30
CA LEU A 99 -10.47 -8.57 11.57
C LEU A 99 -10.43 -7.37 12.52
N VAL A 100 -11.25 -7.36 13.57
CA VAL A 100 -11.28 -6.26 14.54
C VAL A 100 -9.91 -6.10 15.23
N PHE A 101 -9.28 -7.21 15.65
CA PHE A 101 -7.95 -7.15 16.25
C PHE A 101 -6.87 -6.66 15.26
N LEU A 102 -6.91 -7.12 14.00
CA LEU A 102 -5.99 -6.66 12.97
C LEU A 102 -6.17 -5.18 12.67
N ALA A 103 -7.41 -4.71 12.54
CA ALA A 103 -7.72 -3.30 12.34
C ALA A 103 -7.30 -2.46 13.55
N LEU A 104 -7.48 -2.95 14.78
CA LEU A 104 -7.02 -2.29 15.99
C LEU A 104 -5.49 -2.16 16.02
N TYR A 105 -4.78 -3.25 15.70
CA TYR A 105 -3.31 -3.25 15.57
C TYR A 105 -2.84 -2.20 14.55
N MET A 106 -3.45 -2.16 13.37
CA MET A 106 -3.15 -1.17 12.34
C MET A 106 -3.48 0.27 12.80
N SER A 107 -4.59 0.43 13.51
CA SER A 107 -5.03 1.73 14.05
C SER A 107 -4.13 2.26 15.15
N CYS A 108 -3.41 1.40 15.88
CA CYS A 108 -2.40 1.82 16.86
C CYS A 108 -1.28 2.66 16.23
N TYR A 109 -0.94 2.42 14.96
CA TYR A 109 0.05 3.24 14.24
C TYR A 109 -0.47 4.67 14.01
N LEU A 110 -1.72 4.83 13.58
CA LEU A 110 -2.35 6.16 13.44
C LEU A 110 -2.58 6.84 14.79
N ALA A 111 -2.93 6.08 15.83
CA ALA A 111 -3.03 6.58 17.20
C ALA A 111 -1.67 7.11 17.70
N LEU A 112 -0.59 6.36 17.47
CA LEU A 112 0.77 6.77 17.84
C LEU A 112 1.23 7.98 17.02
N PHE A 113 0.96 8.01 15.71
CA PHE A 113 1.24 9.16 14.85
C PHE A 113 0.56 10.43 15.38
N ALA A 114 -0.74 10.34 15.69
CA ALA A 114 -1.52 11.46 16.20
C ALA A 114 -1.05 11.91 17.59
N PHE A 115 -0.77 10.97 18.49
CA PHE A 115 -0.19 11.24 19.81
C PHE A 115 1.13 12.01 19.68
N LEU A 116 2.03 11.53 18.83
CA LEU A 116 3.34 12.11 18.64
C LEU A 116 3.24 13.51 18.04
N CYS A 117 2.40 13.71 17.02
CA CYS A 117 2.15 15.03 16.43
C CYS A 117 1.69 16.06 17.48
N ALA A 118 0.75 15.67 18.34
CA ALA A 118 0.25 16.53 19.43
C ALA A 118 1.31 16.78 20.52
N LYS A 119 2.22 15.82 20.76
CA LYS A 119 3.27 15.92 21.79
C LYS A 119 4.47 16.76 21.37
N THR A 120 4.85 16.75 20.08
CA THR A 120 6.07 17.44 19.59
C THR A 120 6.12 18.94 19.90
N GLY A 121 4.95 19.58 20.09
CA GLY A 121 4.86 20.99 20.47
C GLY A 121 5.50 21.92 19.42
N PRO A 122 5.92 23.14 19.82
CA PRO A 122 6.47 24.15 18.90
C PRO A 122 7.89 23.89 18.39
N ARG A 123 8.63 22.97 19.02
CA ARG A 123 10.08 22.87 18.82
C ARG A 123 10.44 22.30 17.45
N LEU A 124 9.59 21.44 16.91
CA LEU A 124 9.79 20.82 15.61
C LEU A 124 8.56 21.11 14.73
N PRO A 125 8.72 21.85 13.63
CA PRO A 125 7.61 22.16 12.72
C PRO A 125 6.97 20.88 12.16
N LEU A 126 5.64 20.86 12.09
CA LEU A 126 4.86 19.72 11.58
C LEU A 126 5.30 19.32 10.16
N LEU A 127 5.70 20.31 9.35
CA LEU A 127 6.26 20.12 8.01
C LEU A 127 7.47 19.17 7.96
N VAL A 128 8.26 19.11 9.03
CA VAL A 128 9.41 18.20 9.13
C VAL A 128 9.01 16.94 9.88
N PHE A 129 8.29 17.11 10.99
CA PHE A 129 7.98 16.00 11.89
C PHE A 129 6.99 14.99 11.30
N ALA A 130 5.86 15.46 10.78
CA ALA A 130 4.79 14.57 10.32
C ALA A 130 5.24 13.59 9.22
N PRO A 131 5.86 14.02 8.11
CA PRO A 131 6.25 13.09 7.06
C PRO A 131 7.34 12.11 7.52
N ALA A 132 8.32 12.56 8.33
CA ALA A 132 9.34 11.68 8.89
C ALA A 132 8.76 10.66 9.89
N CYS A 133 7.86 11.11 10.76
CA CYS A 133 7.18 10.28 11.75
C CYS A 133 6.31 9.21 11.06
N TRP A 134 5.57 9.60 10.02
CA TRP A 134 4.74 8.65 9.25
C TRP A 134 5.60 7.55 8.62
N VAL A 135 6.67 7.92 7.89
CA VAL A 135 7.56 6.95 7.25
C VAL A 135 8.25 6.05 8.29
N ALA A 136 8.67 6.60 9.44
CA ALA A 136 9.23 5.80 10.51
C ALA A 136 8.24 4.76 11.07
N LEU A 137 6.98 5.17 11.29
CA LEU A 137 5.93 4.25 11.74
C LEU A 137 5.59 3.21 10.69
N ASP A 138 5.63 3.56 9.42
CA ASP A 138 5.41 2.65 8.30
C ASP A 138 6.54 1.60 8.18
N LEU A 139 7.79 2.00 8.40
CA LEU A 139 8.94 1.10 8.50
C LEU A 139 8.85 0.16 9.72
N ILE A 140 8.29 0.63 10.83
CA ILE A 140 8.03 -0.24 12.00
C ILE A 140 6.93 -1.24 11.64
N ARG A 141 5.83 -0.77 11.06
CA ARG A 141 4.66 -1.59 10.67
C ARG A 141 4.98 -2.68 9.65
N SER A 142 5.95 -2.43 8.77
CA SER A 142 6.42 -3.40 7.77
C SER A 142 7.34 -4.49 8.35
N ARG A 143 7.80 -4.37 9.61
CA ARG A 143 8.76 -5.31 10.22
C ARG A 143 8.30 -5.91 11.54
N LEU A 144 7.55 -5.16 12.34
CA LEU A 144 7.09 -5.60 13.66
C LEU A 144 6.13 -6.79 13.50
N PHE A 145 6.35 -7.85 14.28
CA PHE A 145 5.58 -9.10 14.22
C PHE A 145 5.45 -9.64 12.78
N THR A 146 6.59 -9.84 12.10
CA THR A 146 6.72 -10.22 10.68
C THR A 146 6.25 -9.18 9.65
N GLY A 147 5.58 -8.10 10.10
CA GLY A 147 5.13 -7.00 9.26
C GLY A 147 3.74 -7.20 8.65
N PHE A 148 2.99 -6.11 8.53
CA PHE A 148 1.74 -6.07 7.76
C PHE A 148 1.61 -4.72 7.02
N PRO A 149 2.41 -4.50 5.94
CA PRO A 149 2.52 -3.22 5.23
C PRO A 149 1.35 -2.91 4.28
N TRP A 150 0.14 -3.39 4.57
CA TRP A 150 -1.06 -3.10 3.76
C TRP A 150 -1.53 -1.65 3.88
N MET A 151 -2.25 -1.14 2.88
CA MET A 151 -2.78 0.23 2.91
C MET A 151 -1.70 1.32 3.02
N ASP A 152 -0.59 1.15 2.29
CA ASP A 152 0.41 2.19 2.14
C ASP A 152 -0.20 3.41 1.42
N LEU A 153 0.10 4.60 1.94
CA LEU A 153 -0.41 5.85 1.39
C LEU A 153 0.10 6.09 -0.04
N ALA A 154 1.33 5.69 -0.38
CA ALA A 154 1.87 5.82 -1.73
C ALA A 154 1.07 5.04 -2.78
N TYR A 155 0.53 3.87 -2.41
CA TYR A 155 -0.26 3.05 -3.35
C TYR A 155 -1.59 3.68 -3.74
N THR A 156 -2.10 4.67 -2.99
CA THR A 156 -3.25 5.46 -3.43
C THR A 156 -2.99 6.15 -4.77
N GLN A 157 -1.72 6.40 -5.12
CA GLN A 157 -1.33 7.14 -6.31
C GLN A 157 -1.23 6.29 -7.58
N TYR A 158 -1.43 4.97 -7.55
CA TYR A 158 -1.16 4.04 -8.67
C TYR A 158 -1.75 4.43 -10.03
N HIS A 159 -2.84 5.21 -10.06
CA HIS A 159 -3.45 5.74 -11.28
C HIS A 159 -2.91 7.09 -11.78
N LEU A 160 -1.95 7.70 -11.08
CA LEU A 160 -1.30 8.97 -11.45
C LEU A 160 0.19 8.74 -11.77
N PRO A 161 0.52 8.10 -12.90
CA PRO A 161 1.91 7.86 -13.28
C PRO A 161 2.74 9.15 -13.36
N GLN A 162 2.10 10.30 -13.59
CA GLN A 162 2.73 11.61 -13.61
C GLN A 162 3.30 12.04 -12.25
N LEU A 163 2.84 11.47 -11.14
CA LEU A 163 3.28 11.81 -9.78
C LEU A 163 4.10 10.70 -9.10
N ILE A 164 4.12 9.49 -9.66
CA ILE A 164 4.74 8.33 -9.00
C ILE A 164 6.23 8.18 -9.33
N GLN A 165 6.74 8.78 -10.41
CA GLN A 165 8.11 8.45 -10.87
C GLN A 165 9.19 8.75 -9.82
N VAL A 166 8.94 9.67 -8.88
CA VAL A 166 9.81 9.93 -7.72
C VAL A 166 10.06 8.69 -6.84
N ALA A 167 9.24 7.65 -6.97
CA ALA A 167 9.44 6.37 -6.32
C ALA A 167 10.71 5.65 -6.82
N ASP A 168 11.28 5.99 -7.99
CA ASP A 168 12.56 5.42 -8.44
C ASP A 168 13.77 5.92 -7.63
N LEU A 169 13.64 7.03 -6.88
CA LEU A 169 14.70 7.59 -6.04
C LEU A 169 14.74 7.00 -4.62
N ALA A 170 13.57 6.81 -4.00
CA ALA A 170 13.45 6.45 -2.59
C ALA A 170 12.35 5.40 -2.30
N GLY A 171 11.86 4.72 -3.34
CA GLY A 171 10.75 3.79 -3.25
C GLY A 171 9.42 4.47 -2.88
N HIS A 172 8.44 3.64 -2.54
CA HIS A 172 7.12 4.09 -2.10
C HIS A 172 7.20 5.00 -0.85
N HIS A 173 8.18 4.80 0.04
CA HIS A 173 8.37 5.66 1.21
C HIS A 173 8.65 7.12 0.86
N GLY A 174 9.39 7.39 -0.23
CA GLY A 174 9.62 8.75 -0.72
C GLY A 174 8.31 9.43 -1.14
N LEU A 175 7.44 8.70 -1.83
CA LEU A 175 6.13 9.23 -2.23
C LEU A 175 5.19 9.42 -1.03
N THR A 176 5.20 8.48 -0.07
CA THR A 176 4.46 8.62 1.20
C THR A 176 4.92 9.86 1.98
N PHE A 177 6.24 10.12 2.04
CA PHE A 177 6.79 11.33 2.65
C PHE A 177 6.20 12.59 2.00
N LEU A 178 6.17 12.66 0.66
CA LEU A 178 5.64 13.81 -0.08
C LEU A 178 4.14 14.01 0.12
N LEU A 179 3.35 12.93 0.18
CA LEU A 179 1.91 12.98 0.46
C LEU A 179 1.61 13.56 1.84
N VAL A 180 2.33 13.09 2.86
CA VAL A 180 2.17 13.61 4.24
C VAL A 180 2.68 15.05 4.34
N LEU A 181 3.79 15.38 3.65
CA LEU A 181 4.31 16.74 3.58
C LEU A 181 3.31 17.71 2.96
N ALA A 182 2.65 17.33 1.86
CA ALA A 182 1.63 18.15 1.22
C ALA A 182 0.44 18.39 2.14
N ASN A 183 -0.08 17.35 2.81
CA ASN A 183 -1.14 17.50 3.80
C ASN A 183 -0.72 18.43 4.96
N ALA A 184 0.50 18.27 5.47
CA ALA A 184 1.03 19.11 6.55
C ALA A 184 1.20 20.57 6.10
N LEU A 185 1.61 20.80 4.85
CA LEU A 185 1.74 22.12 4.24
C LEU A 185 0.38 22.80 4.09
N ILE A 186 -0.60 22.10 3.54
CA ILE A 186 -1.96 22.62 3.36
C ILE A 186 -2.56 22.98 4.73
N PHE A 187 -2.44 22.11 5.73
CA PHE A 187 -2.86 22.42 7.10
C PHE A 187 -2.12 23.66 7.66
N THR A 188 -0.80 23.73 7.51
CA THR A 188 0.02 24.83 8.05
C THR A 188 -0.36 26.18 7.44
N LEU A 189 -0.60 26.23 6.12
CA LEU A 189 -1.03 27.42 5.40
C LEU A 189 -2.46 27.81 5.81
N ALA A 190 -3.40 26.86 5.82
CA ALA A 190 -4.78 27.10 6.24
C ALA A 190 -4.85 27.60 7.70
N ALA A 191 -4.12 26.98 8.61
CA ALA A 191 -4.04 27.40 10.00
C ALA A 191 -3.42 28.80 10.16
N SER A 192 -2.42 29.15 9.35
CA SER A 192 -1.83 30.50 9.36
C SER A 192 -2.83 31.57 8.94
N LEU A 193 -3.65 31.28 7.91
CA LEU A 193 -4.71 32.17 7.43
C LEU A 193 -5.80 32.35 8.49
N VAL A 194 -6.34 31.24 9.01
CA VAL A 194 -7.44 31.26 10.01
C VAL A 194 -7.01 31.97 11.31
N ARG A 195 -5.75 31.83 11.72
CA ARG A 195 -5.24 32.40 12.98
C ARG A 195 -4.64 33.80 12.83
N GLY A 196 -4.52 34.32 11.61
CA GLY A 196 -3.89 35.62 11.32
C GLY A 196 -2.42 35.71 11.73
N LYS A 197 -1.73 34.58 11.95
CA LYS A 197 -0.31 34.53 12.36
C LYS A 197 0.38 33.31 11.78
N ARG A 198 1.67 33.45 11.48
CA ARG A 198 2.49 32.34 10.96
C ARG A 198 2.56 31.21 11.97
N THR A 199 2.25 29.99 11.52
CA THR A 199 2.33 28.77 12.33
C THR A 199 3.62 27.96 12.09
N SER A 200 4.39 28.31 11.06
CA SER A 200 5.67 27.68 10.71
C SER A 200 6.68 28.72 10.23
N PRO A 201 8.01 28.49 10.37
CA PRO A 201 9.04 29.34 9.77
C PRO A 201 8.91 29.41 8.25
N VAL A 202 9.04 30.61 7.68
CA VAL A 202 8.91 30.84 6.23
C VAL A 202 9.90 29.99 5.44
N ALA A 203 11.15 29.91 5.88
CA ALA A 203 12.18 29.10 5.21
C ALA A 203 11.77 27.62 5.09
N ILE A 204 11.15 27.05 6.13
CA ILE A 204 10.71 25.65 6.14
C ILE A 204 9.48 25.46 5.24
N THR A 205 8.55 26.41 5.27
CA THR A 205 7.39 26.41 4.35
C THR A 205 7.84 26.50 2.89
N LEU A 206 8.79 27.38 2.58
CA LEU A 206 9.35 27.51 1.23
C LEU A 206 10.12 26.25 0.81
N ALA A 207 10.92 25.67 1.70
CA ALA A 207 11.64 24.43 1.44
C ALA A 207 10.68 23.25 1.16
N ALA A 208 9.60 23.13 1.94
CA ALA A 208 8.56 22.13 1.72
C ALA A 208 7.87 22.30 0.36
N SER A 209 7.48 23.53 0.01
CA SER A 209 6.89 23.84 -1.30
C SER A 209 7.87 23.55 -2.44
N ALA A 210 9.13 23.95 -2.29
CA ALA A 210 10.17 23.71 -3.28
C ALA A 210 10.39 22.21 -3.49
N LEU A 211 10.42 21.41 -2.41
CA LEU A 211 10.57 19.96 -2.51
C LEU A 211 9.40 19.31 -3.27
N LEU A 212 8.16 19.72 -3.01
CA LEU A 212 6.99 19.22 -3.75
C LEU A 212 7.04 19.60 -5.24
N LEU A 213 7.47 20.82 -5.55
CA LEU A 213 7.62 21.29 -6.93
C LEU A 213 8.75 20.54 -7.66
N LEU A 214 9.89 20.34 -7.00
CA LEU A 214 11.02 19.59 -7.55
C LEU A 214 10.66 18.13 -7.78
N ALA A 215 9.97 17.49 -6.84
CA ALA A 215 9.49 16.11 -7.00
C ALA A 215 8.50 15.99 -8.17
N SER A 216 7.58 16.94 -8.31
CA SER A 216 6.64 16.97 -9.44
C SER A 216 7.37 17.20 -10.78
N GLY A 217 8.32 18.14 -10.81
CA GLY A 217 9.13 18.41 -12.00
C GLY A 217 10.00 17.24 -12.42
N TYR A 218 10.64 16.57 -11.46
CA TYR A 218 11.37 15.32 -11.68
C TYR A 218 10.45 14.24 -12.25
N SER A 219 9.26 14.07 -11.67
CA SER A 219 8.35 13.02 -12.10
C SER A 219 7.85 13.23 -13.53
N LEU A 220 7.55 14.47 -13.91
CA LEU A 220 7.22 14.83 -15.30
C LEU A 220 8.39 14.61 -16.26
N TRP A 221 9.61 14.99 -15.86
CA TRP A 221 10.82 14.76 -16.65
C TRP A 221 11.08 13.27 -16.87
N ARG A 222 10.94 12.44 -15.83
CA ARG A 222 11.08 10.98 -15.94
C ARG A 222 10.02 10.37 -16.86
N MET A 223 8.76 10.78 -16.75
CA MET A 223 7.69 10.34 -17.65
C MET A 223 8.00 10.59 -19.13
N GLN A 224 8.69 11.68 -19.44
CA GLN A 224 9.05 12.05 -20.82
C GLN A 224 10.30 11.31 -21.33
N THR A 225 11.25 11.00 -20.46
CA THR A 225 12.54 10.39 -20.82
C THR A 225 12.53 8.86 -20.79
N LEU A 226 11.64 8.26 -19.98
CA LEU A 226 11.56 6.80 -19.82
C LEU A 226 11.23 6.07 -21.12
N PRO A 227 10.27 6.50 -21.98
CA PRO A 227 9.94 5.78 -23.21
C PRO A 227 11.13 5.61 -24.16
N ALA A 228 11.97 6.64 -24.31
CA ALA A 228 13.16 6.58 -25.15
C ALA A 228 14.20 5.58 -24.60
N THR A 229 14.31 5.49 -23.27
CA THR A 229 15.19 4.52 -22.61
C THR A 229 14.67 3.08 -22.82
N LEU A 230 13.35 2.87 -22.68
CA LEU A 230 12.71 1.57 -22.87
C LEU A 230 12.76 1.10 -24.33
N ALA A 231 12.70 2.02 -25.30
CA ALA A 231 12.79 1.69 -26.73
C ALA A 231 14.17 1.15 -27.14
N GLN A 232 15.22 1.45 -26.36
CA GLN A 232 16.58 0.94 -26.60
C GLN A 232 16.86 -0.37 -25.86
N ALA A 233 15.99 -0.77 -24.93
CA ALA A 233 16.14 -2.02 -24.19
C ALA A 233 15.82 -3.22 -25.09
N GLU A 234 16.54 -4.32 -24.87
CA GLU A 234 16.25 -5.59 -25.53
C GLU A 234 14.83 -6.05 -25.13
N GLN A 235 14.01 -6.38 -26.13
CA GLN A 235 12.62 -6.77 -25.92
C GLN A 235 12.48 -8.28 -25.94
N MET A 236 11.69 -8.82 -25.02
CA MET A 236 11.34 -10.24 -24.95
C MET A 236 9.83 -10.41 -25.00
N GLU A 237 9.33 -11.31 -25.83
CA GLU A 237 7.90 -11.66 -25.83
C GLU A 237 7.61 -12.64 -24.69
N VAL A 238 6.77 -12.21 -23.74
CA VAL A 238 6.40 -12.96 -22.54
C VAL A 238 4.91 -13.26 -22.58
N ALA A 239 4.54 -14.54 -22.38
CA ALA A 239 3.16 -14.96 -22.20
C ALA A 239 2.89 -15.36 -20.75
N VAL A 240 1.73 -14.99 -20.21
CA VAL A 240 1.34 -15.31 -18.83
C VAL A 240 0.07 -16.16 -18.87
N ALA A 241 0.16 -17.40 -18.39
CA ALA A 241 -0.98 -18.32 -18.34
C ALA A 241 -1.72 -18.19 -17.01
N GLN A 242 -3.03 -17.92 -17.05
CA GLN A 242 -3.88 -17.81 -15.85
C GLN A 242 -4.90 -18.94 -15.83
N GLY A 243 -4.60 -20.01 -15.09
CA GLY A 243 -5.41 -21.24 -15.09
C GLY A 243 -6.76 -21.13 -14.37
N ASN A 244 -6.95 -20.13 -13.51
CA ASN A 244 -8.16 -19.95 -12.69
C ASN A 244 -8.58 -21.23 -11.91
N ILE A 245 -7.60 -21.98 -11.41
CA ILE A 245 -7.83 -23.23 -10.68
C ILE A 245 -8.50 -22.93 -9.32
N PRO A 246 -9.62 -23.58 -8.98
CA PRO A 246 -10.30 -23.38 -7.69
C PRO A 246 -9.37 -23.68 -6.50
N GLN A 247 -9.38 -22.80 -5.50
CA GLN A 247 -8.46 -22.86 -4.35
C GLN A 247 -8.66 -24.13 -3.50
N ASP A 248 -9.89 -24.64 -3.41
CA ASP A 248 -10.25 -25.88 -2.71
C ASP A 248 -9.76 -27.14 -3.43
N GLN A 249 -9.56 -27.07 -4.74
CA GLN A 249 -9.05 -28.18 -5.57
C GLN A 249 -7.53 -28.13 -5.76
N LYS A 250 -6.92 -26.94 -5.64
CA LYS A 250 -5.52 -26.68 -6.00
C LYS A 250 -4.51 -27.69 -5.46
N TRP A 251 -4.70 -28.16 -4.23
CA TRP A 251 -3.76 -29.08 -3.55
C TRP A 251 -4.20 -30.55 -3.55
N GLN A 252 -5.36 -30.86 -4.15
CA GLN A 252 -5.89 -32.21 -4.14
C GLN A 252 -5.19 -33.08 -5.20
N PRO A 253 -4.61 -34.24 -4.84
CA PRO A 253 -3.91 -35.13 -5.78
C PRO A 253 -4.73 -35.51 -7.02
N ALA A 254 -6.06 -35.67 -6.84
CA ALA A 254 -6.98 -36.01 -7.92
C ALA A 254 -7.03 -34.98 -9.06
N PHE A 255 -6.75 -33.70 -8.77
CA PHE A 255 -6.85 -32.59 -9.73
C PHE A 255 -5.49 -32.17 -10.30
N GLN A 256 -4.38 -32.79 -9.87
CA GLN A 256 -3.04 -32.40 -10.32
C GLN A 256 -2.86 -32.59 -11.84
N ARG A 257 -3.36 -33.70 -12.39
CA ARG A 257 -3.27 -33.96 -13.83
C ARG A 257 -4.06 -32.93 -14.63
N GLU A 258 -5.31 -32.70 -14.25
CA GLU A 258 -6.18 -31.71 -14.89
C GLU A 258 -5.60 -30.29 -14.81
N THR A 259 -4.98 -29.94 -13.68
CA THR A 259 -4.28 -28.66 -13.51
C THR A 259 -3.14 -28.51 -14.52
N ILE A 260 -2.30 -29.55 -14.67
CA ILE A 260 -1.21 -29.54 -15.65
C ILE A 260 -1.74 -29.51 -17.09
N ASP A 261 -2.77 -30.29 -17.41
CA ASP A 261 -3.38 -30.30 -18.73
C ASP A 261 -3.96 -28.93 -19.08
N THR A 262 -4.57 -28.23 -18.11
CA THR A 262 -5.07 -26.86 -18.27
C THR A 262 -3.94 -25.90 -18.62
N TYR A 263 -2.85 -25.91 -17.86
CA TYR A 263 -1.73 -25.01 -18.11
C TYR A 263 -0.99 -25.32 -19.42
N LEU A 264 -0.82 -26.60 -19.77
CA LEU A 264 -0.24 -27.00 -21.05
C LEU A 264 -1.11 -26.54 -22.22
N ARG A 265 -2.44 -26.73 -22.13
CA ARG A 265 -3.38 -26.25 -23.15
C ARG A 265 -3.32 -24.74 -23.33
N LEU A 266 -3.43 -23.97 -22.24
CA LEU A 266 -3.32 -22.50 -22.28
C LEU A 266 -1.98 -22.05 -22.87
N SER A 267 -0.89 -22.76 -22.54
CA SER A 267 0.44 -22.44 -23.06
C SER A 267 0.57 -22.76 -24.55
N GLN A 268 -0.04 -23.84 -25.01
CA GLN A 268 -0.08 -24.22 -26.43
C GLN A 268 -0.86 -23.21 -27.27
N GLU A 269 -1.94 -22.63 -26.72
CA GLU A 269 -2.74 -21.60 -27.41
C GLU A 269 -1.89 -20.38 -27.81
N PHE A 270 -0.85 -20.01 -27.03
CA PHE A 270 0.03 -18.89 -27.39
C PHE A 270 0.77 -19.12 -28.71
N PHE A 271 1.17 -20.36 -28.99
CA PHE A 271 1.94 -20.70 -30.20
C PHE A 271 1.12 -20.65 -31.49
N THR A 272 -0.21 -20.53 -31.38
CA THR A 272 -1.10 -20.38 -32.53
C THR A 272 -1.08 -18.96 -33.12
N THR A 273 -0.75 -17.96 -32.30
CA THR A 273 -0.78 -16.54 -32.69
C THR A 273 0.57 -15.85 -32.57
N ARG A 274 1.41 -16.28 -31.63
CA ARG A 274 2.71 -15.70 -31.30
C ARG A 274 3.75 -16.79 -31.04
N GLN A 275 5.00 -16.43 -30.76
CA GLN A 275 6.05 -17.37 -30.37
C GLN A 275 6.79 -16.79 -29.15
N PRO A 276 6.18 -16.84 -27.95
CA PRO A 276 6.76 -16.24 -26.76
C PRO A 276 8.07 -16.92 -26.38
N GLN A 277 9.07 -16.13 -26.02
CA GLN A 277 10.37 -16.59 -25.55
C GLN A 277 10.30 -17.06 -24.09
N LEU A 278 9.35 -16.54 -23.31
CA LEU A 278 9.10 -16.92 -21.93
C LEU A 278 7.61 -17.12 -21.68
N ILE A 279 7.26 -18.22 -21.05
CA ILE A 279 5.93 -18.47 -20.50
C ILE A 279 6.02 -18.42 -18.97
N VAL A 280 5.08 -17.70 -18.35
CA VAL A 280 4.97 -17.58 -16.89
C VAL A 280 3.69 -18.25 -16.43
N TRP A 281 3.82 -19.22 -15.52
CA TRP A 281 2.71 -19.78 -14.75
C TRP A 281 2.74 -19.20 -13.32
N PRO A 282 1.58 -19.05 -12.67
CA PRO A 282 1.49 -18.39 -11.38
C PRO A 282 2.08 -19.22 -10.24
N GLU A 283 2.06 -18.64 -9.03
CA GLU A 283 2.51 -19.29 -7.82
C GLU A 283 1.80 -20.62 -7.56
N THR A 284 2.59 -21.66 -7.30
CA THR A 284 2.12 -23.04 -7.08
C THR A 284 1.22 -23.53 -8.22
N ALA A 285 1.59 -23.24 -9.47
CA ALA A 285 0.96 -23.86 -10.63
C ALA A 285 1.32 -25.35 -10.76
N LEU A 286 2.42 -25.79 -10.12
CA LEU A 286 2.75 -27.19 -9.92
C LEU A 286 2.35 -27.62 -8.49
N PRO A 287 1.18 -28.22 -8.29
CA PRO A 287 0.70 -28.64 -6.96
C PRO A 287 1.36 -29.94 -6.46
N PHE A 288 2.65 -30.12 -6.74
CA PHE A 288 3.47 -31.27 -6.38
C PHE A 288 4.95 -30.87 -6.34
N TYR A 289 5.77 -31.67 -5.65
CA TYR A 289 7.22 -31.46 -5.63
C TYR A 289 7.84 -31.80 -7.00
N PRO A 290 8.50 -30.84 -7.68
CA PRO A 290 9.23 -31.11 -8.92
C PRO A 290 10.29 -32.19 -8.70
N TYR A 291 10.68 -32.89 -9.77
CA TYR A 291 11.65 -34.00 -9.77
C TYR A 291 11.24 -35.28 -9.04
N GLU A 292 10.25 -35.23 -8.15
CA GLU A 292 9.66 -36.42 -7.51
C GLU A 292 8.35 -36.86 -8.17
N HIS A 293 7.80 -36.04 -9.06
CA HIS A 293 6.50 -36.28 -9.69
C HIS A 293 6.62 -36.48 -11.20
N PRO A 294 6.02 -37.53 -11.79
CA PRO A 294 6.17 -37.85 -13.22
C PRO A 294 5.59 -36.77 -14.15
N LEU A 295 4.60 -36.00 -13.69
CA LEU A 295 4.03 -34.91 -14.50
C LEU A 295 5.06 -33.80 -14.80
N PHE A 296 6.12 -33.67 -14.01
CA PHE A 296 7.13 -32.65 -14.23
C PHE A 296 7.84 -32.83 -15.58
N LEU A 297 8.09 -34.09 -15.99
CA LEU A 297 8.74 -34.37 -17.28
C LEU A 297 7.89 -33.96 -18.48
N ARG A 298 6.55 -33.94 -18.34
CA ARG A 298 5.64 -33.51 -19.41
C ARG A 298 5.84 -32.06 -19.81
N LEU A 299 6.17 -31.18 -18.86
CA LEU A 299 6.47 -29.77 -19.15
C LEU A 299 7.67 -29.64 -20.11
N HIS A 300 8.65 -30.53 -19.97
CA HIS A 300 9.79 -30.56 -20.86
C HIS A 300 9.43 -31.09 -22.25
N SER A 301 8.75 -32.23 -22.31
CA SER A 301 8.44 -32.90 -23.57
C SER A 301 7.35 -32.21 -24.39
N GLU A 302 6.37 -31.57 -23.75
CA GLU A 302 5.17 -31.03 -24.39
C GLU A 302 5.18 -29.51 -24.55
N LEU A 303 6.06 -28.79 -23.84
CA LEU A 303 6.08 -27.33 -23.86
C LEU A 303 7.46 -26.73 -24.17
N THR A 304 8.43 -26.89 -23.28
CA THR A 304 9.70 -26.14 -23.40
C THR A 304 10.58 -26.62 -24.55
N ARG A 305 10.74 -27.95 -24.73
CA ARG A 305 11.60 -28.50 -25.79
C ARG A 305 11.03 -28.32 -27.20
N PRO A 306 9.73 -28.59 -27.49
CA PRO A 306 9.20 -28.46 -28.84
C PRO A 306 9.20 -27.01 -29.34
N HIS A 307 8.96 -26.06 -28.46
CA HIS A 307 8.81 -24.64 -28.81
C HIS A 307 10.06 -23.80 -28.54
N GLN A 308 11.13 -24.40 -28.00
CA GLN A 308 12.36 -23.69 -27.60
C GLN A 308 12.07 -22.44 -26.74
N THR A 309 11.09 -22.54 -25.84
CA THR A 309 10.66 -21.47 -24.94
C THR A 309 11.12 -21.73 -23.50
N TYR A 310 11.31 -20.67 -22.71
CA TYR A 310 11.53 -20.78 -21.27
C TYR A 310 10.21 -20.88 -20.52
N LEU A 311 10.19 -21.62 -19.41
CA LEU A 311 9.06 -21.67 -18.48
C LEU A 311 9.49 -21.21 -17.09
N LEU A 312 8.83 -20.16 -16.59
CA LEU A 312 8.92 -19.72 -15.20
C LEU A 312 7.62 -20.10 -14.48
N THR A 313 7.71 -20.88 -13.42
CA THR A 313 6.54 -21.39 -12.69
C THR A 313 6.82 -21.54 -11.20
N GLY A 314 5.77 -21.41 -10.37
CA GLY A 314 5.85 -21.66 -8.93
C GLY A 314 5.54 -23.12 -8.57
N ALA A 315 6.34 -23.69 -7.67
CA ALA A 315 6.18 -25.06 -7.16
C ALA A 315 6.68 -25.17 -5.71
N PRO A 316 6.14 -26.09 -4.89
CA PRO A 316 6.72 -26.40 -3.60
C PRO A 316 8.09 -27.08 -3.78
N HIS A 317 9.05 -26.72 -2.93
CA HIS A 317 10.38 -27.33 -2.92
C HIS A 317 10.62 -28.05 -1.59
N ARG A 318 11.29 -29.20 -1.65
CA ARG A 318 11.72 -29.96 -0.48
C ARG A 318 13.17 -30.36 -0.65
N GLU A 319 13.99 -29.95 0.30
CA GLU A 319 15.37 -30.40 0.39
C GLU A 319 15.40 -31.72 1.19
N LYS A 320 16.06 -32.75 0.65
CA LYS A 320 16.30 -33.99 1.39
C LYS A 320 17.50 -33.77 2.30
N THR A 321 17.26 -33.50 3.58
CA THR A 321 18.31 -33.62 4.61
C THR A 321 18.64 -35.10 4.79
N SER A 322 19.85 -35.48 4.39
CA SER A 322 20.46 -36.80 4.60
C SER A 322 20.73 -37.11 6.07
#